data_AF-A0A9W6S1E4-F1
#
_entry.id   AF-A0A9W6S1E4-F1
#
_cell.length_a   1.000
_cell.length_b   1.000
_cell.length_c   1.000
_cell.angle_alpha   90.00
_cell.angle_beta   90.00
_cell.angle_gamma   90.00
#
_symmetry.space_group_name_H-M   'P 1'
#
loop_
_entity.id
_entity.type
_entity.pdbx_description
1 polymer ?
#
loop_
_entity_poly.entity_id
_entity_poly.type
_entity_poly.pdbx_seq_one_letter_code
_entity_poly.pdbx_strand_id
1 'polypeptide(L)'
;MPAEDRTDKDRQLDAVRATPEEAVLTTDQGVAVSDTDNSLRPGERGPTLMEDFHFREKITHFDHERIPERVVHARGAGAYGYFEAYGDALAGVTAAEFLTDPGLRTPVFVRFSTVAGSRGSADTVRDVRGFATKFYTRRGNFDLVGNNMPVFFIQDGIKFPDFVHAVKPEPHNEIPQASSAHDTLWDFVQLQPETTHMMMWLMSDRALPRSYRMMQGFGVHTFRLVTSTCSIRPRSSRRSRFRYGRSAAWS
;
A
#
# COMPACT_ATOMS: atom_id res chain seq x y z
N MET A 1 21.17 0.91 2.94
CA MET A 1 21.09 1.84 4.08
C MET A 1 22.33 1.64 4.94
N PRO A 2 22.89 2.68 5.57
CA PRO A 2 23.93 2.52 6.57
C PRO A 2 23.47 1.54 7.66
N ALA A 3 24.39 0.76 8.24
CA ALA A 3 24.06 -0.27 9.24
C ALA A 3 23.29 0.29 10.46
N GLU A 4 23.51 1.57 10.76
CA GLU A 4 22.92 2.30 11.89
C GLU A 4 21.43 2.67 11.69
N ASP A 5 20.95 2.69 10.44
CA ASP A 5 19.55 3.01 10.10
C ASP A 5 18.66 1.76 9.93
N ARG A 6 19.22 0.57 10.14
CA ARG A 6 18.51 -0.69 9.93
C ARG A 6 17.53 -0.97 11.07
N THR A 7 16.26 -1.16 10.73
CA THR A 7 15.21 -1.55 11.68
C THR A 7 15.22 -3.06 11.94
N ASP A 8 14.57 -3.51 13.01
CA ASP A 8 14.43 -4.95 13.30
C ASP A 8 13.71 -5.70 12.18
N LYS A 9 12.75 -5.04 11.50
CA LYS A 9 12.10 -5.63 10.32
C LYS A 9 13.07 -5.81 9.17
N ASP A 10 13.97 -4.84 8.94
CA ASP A 10 14.99 -4.96 7.90
C ASP A 10 15.94 -6.13 8.16
N ARG A 11 16.35 -6.32 9.42
CA ARG A 11 17.18 -7.47 9.84
C ARG A 11 16.44 -8.79 9.70
N GLN A 12 15.17 -8.85 10.06
CA GLN A 12 14.34 -10.05 9.87
C GLN A 12 14.30 -10.47 8.39
N LEU A 13 14.32 -9.51 7.46
CA LEU A 13 14.29 -9.79 6.03
C LEU A 13 15.64 -10.33 5.49
N ASP A 14 16.74 -10.22 6.23
CA ASP A 14 18.03 -10.77 5.79
C ASP A 14 17.97 -12.28 5.56
N ALA A 15 17.16 -13.01 6.34
CA ALA A 15 16.99 -14.45 6.20
C ALA A 15 16.43 -14.90 4.83
N VAL A 16 15.82 -13.98 4.07
CA VAL A 16 15.24 -14.24 2.75
C VAL A 16 15.86 -13.38 1.65
N ARG A 17 16.93 -12.63 1.94
CA ARG A 17 17.68 -11.89 0.93
C ARG A 17 18.64 -12.85 0.23
N ALA A 18 18.53 -12.95 -1.09
CA ALA A 18 19.54 -13.60 -1.90
C ALA A 18 20.63 -12.59 -2.28
N THR A 19 21.90 -12.94 -2.06
CA THR A 19 23.06 -12.19 -2.55
C THR A 19 23.71 -13.01 -3.65
N PRO A 20 23.65 -12.58 -4.92
CA PRO A 20 24.13 -13.37 -6.04
C PRO A 20 25.65 -13.26 -6.26
N GLU A 21 26.37 -12.48 -5.44
CA GLU A 21 27.80 -12.26 -5.59
C GLU A 21 28.54 -13.61 -5.54
N GLU A 22 29.25 -13.93 -6.64
CA GLU A 22 30.04 -15.15 -6.82
C GLU A 22 29.26 -16.48 -6.87
N ALA A 23 27.92 -16.43 -6.92
CA ALA A 23 27.10 -17.63 -7.02
C ALA A 23 27.09 -18.20 -8.46
N VAL A 24 27.26 -19.52 -8.57
CA VAL A 24 27.00 -20.25 -9.82
C VAL A 24 25.50 -20.16 -10.13
N LEU A 25 25.15 -19.94 -11.39
CA LEU A 25 23.74 -20.01 -11.81
C LEU A 25 23.23 -21.45 -11.66
N THR A 26 22.12 -21.63 -10.97
CA THR A 26 21.50 -22.93 -10.76
C THR A 26 20.04 -22.94 -11.21
N THR A 27 19.48 -24.15 -11.36
CA THR A 27 18.03 -24.39 -11.28
C THR A 27 17.51 -24.10 -9.88
N ASP A 28 16.18 -24.07 -9.72
CA ASP A 28 15.52 -23.94 -8.40
C ASP A 28 15.82 -25.15 -7.49
N GLN A 29 16.23 -26.28 -8.07
CA GLN A 29 16.67 -27.48 -7.34
C GLN A 29 18.18 -27.49 -7.03
N GLY A 30 18.92 -26.41 -7.35
CA GLY A 30 20.35 -26.26 -7.05
C GLY A 30 21.30 -26.95 -8.04
N VAL A 31 20.82 -27.34 -9.23
CA VAL A 31 21.68 -27.93 -10.28
C VAL A 31 22.36 -26.81 -11.05
N ALA A 32 23.70 -26.82 -11.11
CA ALA A 32 24.47 -25.83 -11.89
C ALA A 32 24.09 -25.85 -13.37
N VAL A 33 23.91 -24.66 -13.95
CA VAL A 33 23.53 -24.45 -15.36
C VAL A 33 24.71 -23.81 -16.09
N SER A 34 25.18 -24.46 -17.16
CA SER A 34 26.34 -24.00 -17.94
C SER A 34 26.00 -23.17 -19.16
N ASP A 35 24.78 -23.32 -19.72
CA ASP A 35 24.29 -22.60 -20.89
C ASP A 35 22.83 -22.18 -20.65
N THR A 36 22.56 -20.88 -20.79
CA THR A 36 21.24 -20.28 -20.58
C THR A 36 20.60 -19.73 -21.85
N ASP A 37 21.35 -19.76 -22.94
CA ASP A 37 21.02 -19.08 -24.19
C ASP A 37 20.44 -20.06 -25.21
N ASN A 38 20.69 -21.36 -25.02
CA ASN A 38 20.24 -22.41 -25.90
C ASN A 38 19.33 -23.41 -25.18
N SER A 39 18.29 -23.88 -25.89
CA SER A 39 17.51 -25.06 -25.48
C SER A 39 18.20 -26.33 -25.96
N LEU A 40 17.99 -27.44 -25.25
CA LEU A 40 18.45 -28.76 -25.66
C LEU A 40 17.72 -29.22 -26.94
N ARG A 41 18.51 -29.59 -27.95
CA ARG A 41 18.05 -29.99 -29.29
C ARG A 41 18.91 -31.14 -29.84
N PRO A 42 18.39 -32.02 -30.71
CA PRO A 42 19.20 -32.98 -31.43
C PRO A 42 19.93 -32.27 -32.59
N GLY A 43 21.16 -31.83 -32.33
CA GLY A 43 21.95 -31.00 -33.24
C GLY A 43 21.55 -29.53 -33.25
N GLU A 44 22.38 -28.67 -33.84
CA GLU A 44 22.24 -27.20 -33.74
C GLU A 44 20.92 -26.64 -34.30
N ARG A 45 20.32 -27.33 -35.28
CA ARG A 45 19.08 -26.91 -35.96
C ARG A 45 17.92 -27.89 -35.77
N GLY A 46 18.00 -28.75 -34.76
CA GLY A 46 16.93 -29.70 -34.40
C GLY A 46 15.78 -29.05 -33.61
N PRO A 47 14.66 -29.77 -33.42
CA PRO A 47 13.56 -29.33 -32.53
C PRO A 47 13.98 -29.38 -31.05
N THR A 48 13.37 -28.54 -30.19
CA THR A 48 13.59 -28.60 -28.73
C THR A 48 13.08 -29.90 -28.14
N LEU A 49 13.85 -30.51 -27.24
CA LEU A 49 13.50 -31.78 -26.58
C LEU A 49 12.72 -31.55 -25.28
N MET A 50 11.74 -32.42 -25.00
CA MET A 50 10.94 -32.36 -23.77
C MET A 50 11.73 -32.71 -22.49
N GLU A 51 12.85 -33.43 -22.64
CA GLU A 51 13.73 -33.77 -21.52
C GLU A 51 14.53 -32.58 -20.98
N ASP A 52 14.51 -31.42 -21.66
CA ASP A 52 15.11 -30.17 -21.20
C ASP A 52 14.39 -29.64 -19.95
N PHE A 53 14.85 -30.08 -18.78
CA PHE A 53 14.26 -29.68 -17.50
C PHE A 53 14.60 -28.24 -17.12
N HIS A 54 15.77 -27.74 -17.51
CA HIS A 54 16.16 -26.35 -17.24
C HIS A 54 15.25 -25.37 -18.00
N PHE A 55 15.04 -25.62 -19.31
CA PHE A 55 14.12 -24.82 -20.12
C PHE A 55 12.71 -24.83 -19.53
N ARG A 56 12.17 -26.02 -19.21
CA ARG A 56 10.81 -26.14 -18.68
C ARG A 56 10.66 -25.45 -17.33
N GLU A 57 11.61 -25.60 -16.41
CA GLU A 57 11.57 -24.94 -15.09
C GLU A 57 11.56 -23.42 -15.26
N LYS A 58 12.49 -22.87 -16.05
CA LYS A 58 12.61 -21.42 -16.29
C LYS A 58 11.34 -20.83 -16.91
N ILE A 59 10.78 -21.48 -17.92
CA ILE A 59 9.53 -21.04 -18.56
C ILE A 59 8.34 -21.22 -17.60
N THR A 60 8.27 -22.31 -16.85
CA THR A 60 7.18 -22.53 -15.88
C THR A 60 7.18 -21.43 -14.83
N HIS A 61 8.32 -21.05 -14.27
CA HIS A 61 8.39 -19.95 -13.31
C HIS A 61 7.94 -18.63 -13.96
N PHE A 62 8.42 -18.32 -15.17
CA PHE A 62 8.03 -17.12 -15.92
C PHE A 62 6.51 -17.04 -16.17
N ASP A 63 5.92 -18.12 -16.66
CA ASP A 63 4.49 -18.20 -17.01
C ASP A 63 3.58 -17.96 -15.78
N HIS A 64 4.10 -18.19 -14.57
CA HIS A 64 3.38 -18.06 -13.30
C HIS A 64 3.81 -16.85 -12.46
N GLU A 65 4.59 -15.90 -13.01
CA GLU A 65 5.02 -14.71 -12.27
C GLU A 65 3.87 -13.79 -11.84
N ARG A 66 2.76 -13.79 -12.58
CA ARG A 66 1.66 -12.85 -12.38
C ARG A 66 0.68 -13.38 -11.34
N ILE A 67 0.70 -12.77 -10.16
CA ILE A 67 -0.38 -12.89 -9.17
C ILE A 67 -1.45 -11.81 -9.41
N PRO A 68 -2.73 -12.06 -9.07
CA PRO A 68 -3.79 -11.07 -9.17
C PRO A 68 -3.42 -9.75 -8.50
N GLU A 69 -3.80 -8.63 -9.13
CA GLU A 69 -3.68 -7.33 -8.48
C GLU A 69 -4.73 -7.11 -7.39
N ARG A 70 -4.53 -6.05 -6.62
CA ARG A 70 -5.57 -5.60 -5.68
C ARG A 70 -6.75 -5.06 -6.49
N VAL A 71 -7.97 -5.42 -6.11
CA VAL A 71 -9.21 -4.97 -6.77
C VAL A 71 -9.29 -3.43 -6.88
N VAL A 72 -8.91 -2.76 -5.79
CA VAL A 72 -8.69 -1.32 -5.71
C VAL A 72 -7.27 -1.06 -5.19
N HIS A 73 -6.73 0.12 -5.43
CA HIS A 73 -5.38 0.46 -5.01
C HIS A 73 -4.29 -0.43 -5.63
N ALA A 74 -4.50 -0.89 -6.87
CA ALA A 74 -3.56 -1.74 -7.60
C ALA A 74 -2.24 -1.02 -7.87
N ARG A 75 -2.30 0.20 -8.40
CA ARG A 75 -1.13 1.06 -8.62
C ARG A 75 -0.67 1.70 -7.31
N GLY A 76 0.58 1.44 -6.93
CA GLY A 76 1.14 2.00 -5.71
C GLY A 76 2.62 1.71 -5.52
N ALA A 77 3.24 2.47 -4.62
CA ALA A 77 4.65 2.39 -4.26
C ALA A 77 4.81 2.26 -2.75
N GLY A 78 5.82 1.52 -2.30
CA GLY A 78 6.06 1.28 -0.89
C GLY A 78 7.48 1.58 -0.44
N ALA A 79 7.63 1.93 0.83
CA ALA A 79 8.91 2.24 1.46
C ALA A 79 8.94 1.73 2.91
N TYR A 80 10.12 1.29 3.35
CA TYR A 80 10.39 0.97 4.74
C TYR A 80 10.84 2.23 5.50
N GLY A 81 10.59 2.24 6.81
CA GLY A 81 11.04 3.28 7.72
C GLY A 81 10.80 2.89 9.18
N TYR A 82 10.73 3.87 10.07
CA TYR A 82 10.33 3.67 11.45
C TYR A 82 9.39 4.78 11.93
N PHE A 83 8.64 4.49 12.99
CA PHE A 83 7.83 5.41 13.75
C PHE A 83 8.36 5.51 15.18
N GLU A 84 8.38 6.71 15.74
CA GLU A 84 8.76 6.97 17.12
C GLU A 84 7.78 7.98 17.71
N ALA A 85 7.16 7.63 18.84
CA ALA A 85 6.28 8.56 19.55
C ALA A 85 7.11 9.65 20.23
N TYR A 86 6.61 10.89 20.25
CA TYR A 86 7.32 12.04 20.84
C TYR A 86 7.52 11.95 22.37
N GLY A 87 6.96 10.94 23.04
CA GLY A 87 7.01 10.73 24.48
C GLY A 87 5.90 9.80 24.96
N ASP A 88 5.63 9.82 26.27
CA ASP A 88 4.65 8.95 26.94
C ASP A 88 3.26 9.59 27.09
N ALA A 89 3.01 10.73 26.44
CA ALA A 89 1.78 11.52 26.59
C ALA A 89 0.49 10.73 26.29
N LEU A 90 0.58 9.63 25.55
CA LEU A 90 -0.55 8.75 25.23
C LEU A 90 -0.76 7.61 26.24
N ALA A 91 0.12 7.41 27.22
CA ALA A 91 0.01 6.34 28.23
C ALA A 91 -1.28 6.42 29.05
N GLY A 92 -1.82 7.63 29.24
CA GLY A 92 -3.10 7.85 29.91
C GLY A 92 -4.35 7.59 29.06
N VAL A 93 -4.21 7.28 27.77
CA VAL A 93 -5.35 7.08 26.84
C VAL A 93 -5.32 5.77 26.06
N THR A 94 -4.17 5.09 25.95
CA THR A 94 -4.03 3.82 25.23
C THR A 94 -3.03 2.89 25.92
N ALA A 95 -3.26 1.57 25.81
CA ALA A 95 -2.30 0.52 26.19
C ALA A 95 -1.39 0.08 25.02
N ALA A 96 -1.51 0.73 23.85
CA ALA A 96 -0.70 0.42 22.67
C ALA A 96 0.74 0.89 22.87
N GLU A 97 1.63 -0.05 23.19
CA GLU A 97 3.04 0.19 23.47
C GLU A 97 3.75 1.14 22.49
N PHE A 98 3.43 1.06 21.18
CA PHE A 98 4.16 1.80 20.16
C PHE A 98 3.87 3.29 20.20
N LEU A 99 2.83 3.68 20.96
CA LEU A 99 2.40 5.04 21.21
C LEU A 99 2.82 5.54 22.60
N THR A 100 3.34 4.68 23.48
CA THR A 100 3.52 4.98 24.91
C THR A 100 4.94 4.79 25.41
N ASP A 101 5.80 4.06 24.70
CA ASP A 101 7.21 3.80 25.06
C ASP A 101 8.14 4.84 24.39
N PRO A 102 8.65 5.86 25.13
CA PRO A 102 9.50 6.90 24.54
C PRO A 102 10.81 6.32 23.99
N GLY A 103 11.25 6.80 22.82
CA GLY A 103 12.48 6.30 22.18
C GLY A 103 12.31 4.95 21.47
N LEU A 104 11.13 4.33 21.54
CA LEU A 104 10.85 3.11 20.79
C LEU A 104 10.71 3.40 19.29
N ARG A 105 11.69 2.95 18.51
CA ARG A 105 11.62 2.93 17.05
C ARG A 105 10.85 1.70 16.56
N THR A 106 9.57 1.88 16.28
CA THR A 106 8.70 0.84 15.71
C THR A 106 8.94 0.76 14.20
N PRO A 107 9.41 -0.38 13.64
CA PRO A 107 9.58 -0.51 12.21
C PRO A 107 8.24 -0.35 11.49
N VAL A 108 8.24 0.31 10.32
CA VAL A 108 7.05 0.45 9.48
C VAL A 108 7.33 0.10 8.02
N PHE A 109 6.27 -0.33 7.34
CA PHE A 109 6.21 -0.33 5.89
C PHE A 109 4.98 0.48 5.45
N VAL A 110 5.23 1.51 4.64
CA VAL A 110 4.17 2.36 4.09
C VAL A 110 3.96 2.01 2.64
N ARG A 111 2.70 1.88 2.21
CA ARG A 111 2.33 1.78 0.80
C ARG A 111 1.36 2.90 0.43
N PHE A 112 1.79 3.74 -0.51
CA PHE A 112 0.96 4.73 -1.18
C PHE A 112 0.33 4.14 -2.44
N SER A 113 -0.82 4.66 -2.86
CA SER A 113 -1.52 4.15 -4.04
C SER A 113 -2.51 5.16 -4.61
N THR A 114 -2.87 5.00 -5.88
CA THR A 114 -4.15 5.52 -6.43
C THR A 114 -5.28 4.54 -6.05
N VAL A 115 -6.50 4.67 -6.58
CA VAL A 115 -7.64 3.78 -6.26
C VAL A 115 -8.17 3.06 -7.49
N ALA A 116 -8.62 3.82 -8.50
CA ALA A 116 -9.39 3.27 -9.62
C ALA A 116 -8.50 2.50 -10.61
N GLY A 117 -7.27 2.98 -10.83
CA GLY A 117 -6.38 2.43 -11.84
C GLY A 117 -5.88 1.01 -11.57
N SER A 118 -5.71 0.22 -12.65
CA SER A 118 -5.00 -1.06 -12.63
C SER A 118 -3.50 -0.87 -12.34
N ARG A 119 -2.73 -1.93 -12.07
CA ARG A 119 -1.31 -1.81 -11.64
C ARG A 119 -0.39 -1.02 -12.59
N GLY A 120 -0.75 -0.96 -13.86
CA GLY A 120 -0.02 -0.25 -14.93
C GLY A 120 -0.47 1.19 -15.17
N SER A 121 -1.44 1.72 -14.40
CA SER A 121 -1.94 3.08 -14.59
C SER A 121 -0.92 4.16 -14.20
N ALA A 122 -1.15 5.40 -14.65
CA ALA A 122 -0.31 6.54 -14.30
C ALA A 122 -0.47 6.99 -12.83
N ASP A 123 0.57 7.65 -12.28
CA ASP A 123 0.60 8.10 -10.87
C ASP A 123 -0.10 9.45 -10.62
N THR A 124 -0.03 10.38 -11.58
CA THR A 124 -0.48 11.77 -11.45
C THR A 124 -1.92 11.98 -11.94
N VAL A 125 -2.75 10.94 -11.86
CA VAL A 125 -4.18 11.00 -12.20
C VAL A 125 -4.98 11.75 -11.13
N ARG A 126 -6.15 12.30 -11.47
CA ARG A 126 -7.09 12.83 -10.48
C ARG A 126 -7.76 11.65 -9.79
N ASP A 127 -7.35 11.38 -8.56
CA ASP A 127 -7.84 10.23 -7.79
C ASP A 127 -7.64 10.48 -6.28
N VAL A 128 -8.28 9.69 -5.45
CA VAL A 128 -7.90 9.56 -4.04
C VAL A 128 -6.52 8.89 -3.97
N ARG A 129 -5.73 9.21 -2.94
CA ARG A 129 -4.52 8.46 -2.64
C ARG A 129 -4.68 7.63 -1.38
N GLY A 130 -4.46 6.33 -1.50
CA GLY A 130 -4.32 5.44 -0.36
C GLY A 130 -3.00 5.68 0.37
N PHE A 131 -3.04 5.64 1.69
CA PHE A 131 -1.91 5.80 2.59
C PHE A 131 -2.01 4.72 3.68
N ALA A 132 -1.49 3.53 3.37
CA ALA A 132 -1.49 2.39 4.28
C ALA A 132 -0.15 2.27 5.00
N THR A 133 -0.17 2.28 6.34
CA THR A 133 1.03 2.09 7.18
C THR A 133 0.88 0.84 8.02
N LYS A 134 1.78 -0.12 7.81
CA LYS A 134 1.93 -1.30 8.66
C LYS A 134 2.97 -1.02 9.73
N PHE A 135 2.58 -1.13 10.99
CA PHE A 135 3.44 -1.03 12.16
C PHE A 135 3.79 -2.44 12.65
N TYR A 136 5.09 -2.75 12.67
CA TYR A 136 5.61 -4.01 13.19
C TYR A 136 5.86 -3.87 14.70
N THR A 137 4.78 -3.87 15.48
CA THR A 137 4.83 -3.67 16.92
C THR A 137 5.25 -4.96 17.66
N ARG A 138 5.73 -4.85 18.90
CA ARG A 138 6.14 -6.02 19.70
C ARG A 138 4.95 -6.90 20.10
N ARG A 139 3.73 -6.34 20.05
CA ARG A 139 2.48 -7.02 20.44
C ARG A 139 1.58 -7.35 19.26
N GLY A 140 2.18 -7.49 18.07
CA GLY A 140 1.48 -7.84 16.84
C GLY A 140 1.43 -6.67 15.85
N ASN A 141 1.18 -6.99 14.58
CA ASN A 141 1.16 -5.96 13.56
C ASN A 141 -0.12 -5.12 13.67
N PHE A 142 0.04 -3.80 13.57
CA PHE A 142 -1.07 -2.87 13.47
C PHE A 142 -1.07 -2.22 12.10
N ASP A 143 -2.21 -2.22 11.41
CA ASP A 143 -2.35 -1.62 10.09
C ASP A 143 -3.26 -0.39 10.17
N LEU A 144 -2.67 0.79 9.93
CA LEU A 144 -3.43 2.02 9.72
C LEU A 144 -3.63 2.24 8.22
N VAL A 145 -4.78 1.78 7.72
CA VAL A 145 -5.14 1.87 6.30
C VAL A 145 -6.01 3.10 6.09
N GLY A 146 -5.41 4.17 5.56
CA GLY A 146 -6.07 5.45 5.37
C GLY A 146 -6.02 5.97 3.94
N ASN A 147 -6.55 7.18 3.76
CA ASN A 147 -6.53 7.95 2.50
C ASN A 147 -5.95 9.35 2.72
N ASN A 148 -5.68 10.09 1.65
CA ASN A 148 -5.23 11.48 1.70
C ASN A 148 -6.36 12.51 1.91
N MET A 149 -7.58 12.05 2.13
CA MET A 149 -8.80 12.84 2.37
C MET A 149 -9.49 12.36 3.64
N PRO A 150 -10.15 13.25 4.41
CA PRO A 150 -10.64 12.94 5.75
C PRO A 150 -12.01 12.23 5.79
N VAL A 151 -12.63 11.98 4.64
CA VAL A 151 -13.94 11.34 4.49
C VAL A 151 -13.90 10.29 3.38
N PHE A 152 -14.99 9.56 3.20
CA PHE A 152 -15.16 8.58 2.13
C PHE A 152 -16.44 8.86 1.32
N PHE A 153 -16.58 8.22 0.15
CA PHE A 153 -17.72 8.44 -0.76
C PHE A 153 -19.04 7.90 -0.21
N ILE A 154 -18.98 6.79 0.53
CA ILE A 154 -20.15 6.05 0.99
C ILE A 154 -20.13 5.89 2.51
N GLN A 155 -21.31 5.73 3.09
CA GLN A 155 -21.47 5.57 4.54
C GLN A 155 -21.42 4.11 4.99
N ASP A 156 -22.00 3.20 4.20
CA ASP A 156 -22.09 1.78 4.51
C ASP A 156 -21.24 0.96 3.53
N GLY A 157 -20.50 -0.02 4.06
CA GLY A 157 -19.65 -0.91 3.27
C GLY A 157 -20.42 -1.78 2.26
N ILE A 158 -21.73 -1.99 2.44
CA ILE A 158 -22.54 -2.73 1.47
C ILE A 158 -22.58 -2.07 0.08
N LYS A 159 -22.46 -0.72 0.01
CA LYS A 159 -22.42 0.04 -1.25
C LYS A 159 -21.03 0.04 -1.90
N PHE A 160 -20.03 -0.59 -1.29
CA PHE A 160 -18.65 -0.55 -1.79
C PHE A 160 -18.50 -1.16 -3.19
N PRO A 161 -19.09 -2.33 -3.50
CA PRO A 161 -19.04 -2.87 -4.84
C PRO A 161 -19.72 -1.96 -5.88
N ASP A 162 -20.86 -1.37 -5.54
CA ASP A 162 -21.60 -0.47 -6.43
C ASP A 162 -20.77 0.77 -6.78
N PHE A 163 -20.20 1.43 -5.76
CA PHE A 163 -19.33 2.58 -5.95
C PHE A 163 -18.06 2.23 -6.74
N VAL A 164 -17.41 1.10 -6.41
CA VAL A 164 -16.18 0.67 -7.11
C VAL A 164 -16.47 0.34 -8.56
N HIS A 165 -17.57 -0.34 -8.88
CA HIS A 165 -17.98 -0.57 -10.26
C HIS A 165 -18.28 0.72 -11.01
N ALA A 166 -18.90 1.71 -10.34
CA ALA A 166 -19.21 3.00 -10.94
C ALA A 166 -17.97 3.85 -11.26
N VAL A 167 -16.91 3.79 -10.46
CA VAL A 167 -15.66 4.56 -10.68
C VAL A 167 -14.62 3.81 -11.54
N LYS A 168 -14.77 2.50 -11.69
CA LYS A 168 -13.88 1.66 -12.51
C LYS A 168 -14.22 1.85 -13.99
N PRO A 169 -13.32 1.42 -14.90
CA PRO A 169 -13.61 1.42 -16.33
C PRO A 169 -14.89 0.62 -16.62
N GLU A 170 -15.67 1.08 -17.59
CA GLU A 170 -17.00 0.52 -17.84
C GLU A 170 -16.90 -0.91 -18.37
N PRO A 171 -17.79 -1.82 -17.93
CA PRO A 171 -17.57 -3.26 -18.08
C PRO A 171 -17.62 -3.76 -19.54
N HIS A 172 -18.20 -2.98 -20.45
CA HIS A 172 -18.37 -3.38 -21.84
C HIS A 172 -17.13 -3.11 -22.72
N ASN A 173 -16.25 -2.20 -22.30
CA ASN A 173 -15.08 -1.78 -23.08
C ASN A 173 -13.81 -1.50 -22.25
N GLU A 174 -13.87 -1.60 -20.93
CA GLU A 174 -12.78 -1.27 -20.00
C GLU A 174 -12.22 0.15 -20.16
N ILE A 175 -13.10 1.12 -20.45
CA ILE A 175 -12.74 2.54 -20.62
C ILE A 175 -13.56 3.41 -19.64
N PRO A 176 -12.98 4.47 -19.05
CA PRO A 176 -11.58 4.92 -19.14
C PRO A 176 -10.69 4.35 -18.04
N GLN A 177 -9.38 4.23 -18.32
CA GLN A 177 -8.40 3.82 -17.31
C GLN A 177 -8.06 4.98 -16.35
N ALA A 178 -8.15 4.71 -15.05
CA ALA A 178 -7.75 5.62 -13.96
C ALA A 178 -8.33 7.04 -14.06
N SER A 179 -9.59 7.17 -14.47
CA SER A 179 -10.26 8.45 -14.62
C SER A 179 -11.69 8.36 -14.09
N SER A 180 -12.08 9.37 -13.32
CA SER A 180 -13.45 9.55 -12.81
C SER A 180 -14.34 10.33 -13.79
N ALA A 181 -13.85 10.59 -15.02
CA ALA A 181 -14.53 11.42 -16.02
C ALA A 181 -15.25 10.55 -17.05
N HIS A 182 -16.28 9.84 -16.60
CA HIS A 182 -17.18 9.02 -17.43
C HIS A 182 -18.54 8.86 -16.75
N ASP A 183 -19.54 8.46 -17.53
CA ASP A 183 -20.97 8.54 -17.20
C ASP A 183 -21.34 7.74 -15.95
N THR A 184 -20.87 6.50 -15.82
CA THR A 184 -21.30 5.61 -14.72
C THR A 184 -20.94 6.13 -13.31
N LEU A 185 -19.80 6.82 -13.13
CA LEU A 185 -19.50 7.44 -11.84
C LEU A 185 -20.46 8.60 -11.56
N TRP A 186 -20.66 9.48 -12.53
CA TRP A 186 -21.48 10.66 -12.34
C TRP A 186 -22.96 10.30 -12.17
N ASP A 187 -23.41 9.19 -12.77
CA ASP A 187 -24.72 8.60 -12.51
C ASP A 187 -24.87 8.11 -11.07
N PHE A 188 -23.87 7.40 -10.54
CA PHE A 188 -23.87 7.01 -9.13
C PHE A 188 -23.89 8.24 -8.20
N VAL A 189 -23.05 9.25 -8.48
CA VAL A 189 -22.93 10.46 -7.66
C VAL A 189 -24.23 11.27 -7.63
N GLN A 190 -24.91 11.45 -8.78
CA GLN A 190 -26.18 12.20 -8.81
C GLN A 190 -27.31 11.51 -8.04
N LEU A 191 -27.29 10.17 -7.95
CA LEU A 191 -28.28 9.38 -7.22
C LEU A 191 -27.93 9.17 -5.74
N GLN A 192 -26.67 9.39 -5.35
CA GLN A 192 -26.16 9.15 -4.00
C GLN A 192 -25.58 10.43 -3.38
N PRO A 193 -26.41 11.32 -2.81
CA PRO A 193 -25.95 12.62 -2.29
C PRO A 193 -24.96 12.51 -1.13
N GLU A 194 -24.85 11.36 -0.46
CA GLU A 194 -23.81 11.10 0.56
C GLU A 194 -22.38 11.27 0.01
N THR A 195 -22.20 11.08 -1.31
CA THR A 195 -20.91 11.23 -2.00
C THR A 195 -20.43 12.68 -2.12
N THR A 196 -21.34 13.66 -1.97
CA THR A 196 -21.09 15.07 -2.30
C THR A 196 -19.85 15.63 -1.62
N HIS A 197 -19.67 15.35 -0.32
CA HIS A 197 -18.51 15.87 0.41
C HIS A 197 -17.20 15.32 -0.17
N MET A 198 -17.13 14.02 -0.44
CA MET A 198 -15.93 13.39 -1.00
C MET A 198 -15.66 13.86 -2.43
N MET A 199 -16.72 14.07 -3.24
CA MET A 199 -16.59 14.62 -4.59
C MET A 199 -15.97 16.02 -4.59
N MET A 200 -16.29 16.88 -3.60
CA MET A 200 -15.63 18.18 -3.46
C MET A 200 -14.10 18.04 -3.23
N TRP A 201 -13.67 17.04 -2.46
CA TRP A 201 -12.24 16.75 -2.28
C TRP A 201 -11.61 16.22 -3.57
N LEU A 202 -12.27 15.28 -4.26
CA LEU A 202 -11.79 14.69 -5.51
C LEU A 202 -11.66 15.72 -6.64
N MET A 203 -12.56 16.69 -6.71
CA MET A 203 -12.52 17.77 -7.71
C MET A 203 -11.52 18.88 -7.37
N SER A 204 -11.05 18.98 -6.12
CA SER A 204 -9.99 19.92 -5.73
C SER A 204 -8.58 19.43 -6.09
N ASP A 205 -7.56 20.28 -5.90
CA ASP A 205 -6.15 19.91 -6.12
C ASP A 205 -5.63 18.85 -5.15
N ARG A 206 -6.40 18.49 -4.11
CA ARG A 206 -6.08 17.37 -3.20
C ARG A 206 -5.96 16.03 -3.93
N ALA A 207 -6.66 15.87 -5.06
CA ALA A 207 -6.61 14.68 -5.89
C ALA A 207 -5.41 14.63 -6.84
N LEU A 208 -4.61 15.70 -6.90
CA LEU A 208 -3.43 15.85 -7.75
C LEU A 208 -2.20 16.22 -6.90
N PRO A 209 -1.84 15.41 -5.88
CA PRO A 209 -0.72 15.75 -5.00
C PRO A 209 0.60 15.78 -5.78
N ARG A 210 1.41 16.81 -5.52
CA ARG A 210 2.75 16.98 -6.11
C ARG A 210 3.69 15.80 -5.82
N SER A 211 3.53 15.18 -4.66
CA SER A 211 4.32 14.05 -4.16
C SER A 211 3.59 13.39 -2.99
N TYR A 212 3.81 12.08 -2.78
CA TYR A 212 3.35 11.39 -1.57
C TYR A 212 3.91 12.01 -0.28
N ARG A 213 5.08 12.67 -0.36
CA ARG A 213 5.68 13.41 0.78
C ARG A 213 4.92 14.70 1.14
N MET A 214 4.04 15.18 0.26
CA MET A 214 3.40 16.50 0.35
C MET A 214 1.86 16.40 0.39
N MET A 215 1.32 15.29 0.87
CA MET A 215 -0.11 15.11 1.10
C MET A 215 -0.40 14.79 2.57
N GLN A 216 -1.61 15.09 3.03
CA GLN A 216 -2.06 14.64 4.34
C GLN A 216 -2.47 13.16 4.29
N GLY A 217 -2.64 12.54 5.45
CA GLY A 217 -3.16 11.17 5.60
C GLY A 217 -4.17 11.09 6.73
N PHE A 218 -5.23 10.31 6.55
CA PHE A 218 -6.35 10.18 7.47
C PHE A 218 -6.84 8.73 7.52
N GLY A 219 -7.09 8.20 8.72
CA GLY A 219 -7.74 6.89 8.89
C GLY A 219 -9.24 6.88 8.57
N VAL A 220 -9.83 8.06 8.34
CA VAL A 220 -11.26 8.32 8.05
C VAL A 220 -12.21 7.93 9.18
N HIS A 221 -12.20 6.68 9.61
CA HIS A 221 -13.08 6.17 10.65
C HIS A 221 -12.71 6.68 12.04
N THR A 222 -13.72 6.80 12.90
CA THR A 222 -13.49 7.02 14.33
C THR A 222 -13.12 5.69 14.98
N PHE A 223 -11.89 5.59 15.48
CA PHE A 223 -11.41 4.46 16.28
C PHE A 223 -11.49 4.77 17.78
N ARG A 224 -11.32 3.74 18.61
CA ARG A 224 -11.22 3.88 20.07
C ARG A 224 -9.80 3.55 20.53
N LEU A 225 -9.29 4.39 21.43
CA LEU A 225 -8.12 4.07 22.24
C LEU A 225 -8.61 3.58 23.60
N VAL A 226 -7.98 2.53 24.11
CA VAL A 226 -8.39 1.86 25.34
C VAL A 226 -7.17 1.68 26.24
N THR A 227 -7.31 2.07 27.51
CA THR A 227 -6.27 1.94 28.52
C THR A 227 -6.19 0.50 29.06
N SER A 228 -5.14 0.19 29.83
CA SER A 228 -5.01 -1.11 30.52
C SER A 228 -6.17 -1.42 31.47
N THR A 229 -6.82 -0.39 31.99
CA THR A 229 -8.01 -0.48 32.86
C THR A 229 -9.33 -0.60 32.10
N CYS A 230 -9.31 -0.79 30.78
CA CYS A 230 -10.48 -0.84 29.90
C CYS A 230 -11.37 0.41 29.95
N SER A 231 -10.83 1.55 30.40
CA SER A 231 -11.56 2.81 30.38
C SER A 231 -11.55 3.41 28.96
N ILE A 232 -12.72 3.71 28.43
CA ILE A 232 -12.87 4.50 27.20
C ILE A 232 -12.98 5.95 27.63
N ARG A 233 -11.97 6.78 27.36
CA ARG A 233 -12.11 8.23 27.57
C ARG A 233 -12.80 8.85 26.35
N PRO A 234 -14.08 9.28 26.44
CA PRO A 234 -14.68 10.10 25.41
C PRO A 234 -13.93 11.43 25.32
N ARG A 235 -13.93 12.03 24.14
CA ARG A 235 -13.34 13.36 23.86
C ARG A 235 -14.04 14.43 24.71
N SER A 236 -13.64 14.59 25.98
CA SER A 236 -14.16 15.64 26.87
C SER A 236 -13.61 17.00 26.43
N SER A 237 -14.45 18.02 26.53
CA SER A 237 -14.33 19.40 26.04
C SER A 237 -13.20 20.27 26.62
N ARG A 238 -12.10 19.69 27.11
CA ARG A 238 -10.88 20.48 27.31
C ARG A 238 -10.27 20.77 25.95
N ARG A 239 -10.41 22.02 25.51
CA ARG A 239 -9.64 22.63 24.41
C ARG A 239 -8.13 22.57 24.73
N SER A 240 -7.52 21.39 24.72
CA SER A 240 -6.13 21.27 24.30
C SER A 240 -6.18 21.57 22.80
N ARG A 241 -5.83 22.80 22.45
CA ARG A 241 -5.64 23.20 21.06
C ARG A 241 -4.65 22.20 20.44
N PHE A 242 -5.14 21.24 19.65
CA PHE A 242 -4.38 20.77 18.50
C PHE A 242 -4.34 21.96 17.54
N ARG A 243 -3.51 22.96 17.87
CA ARG A 243 -2.98 23.85 16.86
C ARG A 243 -2.12 22.91 16.02
N TYR A 244 -2.60 22.55 14.84
CA TYR A 244 -1.69 22.28 13.73
C TYR A 244 -0.89 23.57 13.55
N GLY A 245 0.20 23.68 14.28
CA GLY A 245 1.21 24.69 14.07
C GLY A 245 1.75 24.47 12.66
N ARG A 246 1.69 25.52 11.85
CA ARG A 246 2.50 25.65 10.66
C ARG A 246 3.96 25.48 11.06
N SER A 247 4.52 24.27 10.93
CA SER A 247 5.92 23.99 10.60
C SER A 247 6.18 22.48 10.68
N ALA A 248 5.91 21.80 9.57
CA ALA A 248 6.67 20.62 9.20
C ALA A 248 6.80 20.68 7.68
N ALA A 249 7.52 21.73 7.24
CA ALA A 249 8.15 21.71 5.93
C ALA A 249 9.22 20.63 6.03
N TRP A 250 8.95 19.48 5.41
CA TRP A 250 9.97 18.46 5.18
C TRP A 250 11.04 19.11 4.30
N SER A 251 12.25 19.23 4.84
CA SER A 251 13.47 19.33 4.04
C SER A 251 13.69 18.02 3.28
#